data_AF-A0A3G6U5X1-F1
#
_entry.id   AF-A0A3G6U5X1-F1
#
_cell.length_a   1.000
_cell.length_b   1.000
_cell.length_c   1.000
_cell.angle_alpha   90.00
_cell.angle_beta   90.00
_cell.angle_gamma   90.00
#
_symmetry.space_group_name_H-M   'P 1'
#
loop_
_entity.id
_entity.type
_entity.pdbx_description
1 polymer ?
#
loop_
_entity_poly.entity_id
_entity_poly.type
_entity_poly.pdbx_seq_one_letter_code
_entity_poly.pdbx_strand_id
1 'polypeptide(L)'
;MKKIFYLLIVVGLLTSCVSRKNQVIQQNILTLKDSYCKAPFKYNYSNKVPSYNSDSILAANKDLKEMFSDQSILILNALDNLDEVHEIMELKKDQSLASQVKVLQLKTKINSKITIALTELDAVAAEFDCEGERVAQIGNYVDNLNASRNNKLILYSIVTGAAASIAGGIVSDQGWSNAIDIGGGVLGAGFGLATLNPKGKKVEFIHQRNLLRDIWKGKLESPNFPPFIWYMYTEKKFSNREERSIIGNMKERWLHYQFDDDRTAADQSVIFSDGGYYRADDLHNRAAMLNQMQSATRTINQNINYLLLDLDKLVL
;
A
#
# COMPACT_ATOMS: atom_id res chain seq x y z
N MET A 1 -9.49 -55.77 -25.24
CA MET A 1 -9.60 -54.48 -25.95
C MET A 1 -10.84 -53.67 -25.57
N LYS A 2 -12.06 -54.23 -25.57
CA LYS A 2 -13.30 -53.48 -25.18
C LYS A 2 -13.25 -52.83 -23.79
N LYS A 3 -12.67 -53.49 -22.77
CA LYS A 3 -12.57 -52.95 -21.39
C LYS A 3 -11.64 -51.72 -21.26
N ILE A 4 -10.60 -51.63 -22.10
CA ILE A 4 -9.66 -50.50 -22.10
C ILE A 4 -10.30 -49.26 -22.75
N PHE A 5 -11.14 -49.48 -23.77
CA PHE A 5 -11.88 -48.41 -24.44
C PHE A 5 -12.92 -47.74 -23.51
N TYR A 6 -13.62 -48.53 -22.69
CA TYR A 6 -14.54 -47.97 -21.68
C TYR A 6 -13.81 -47.16 -20.59
N LEU A 7 -12.61 -47.59 -20.18
CA LEU A 7 -11.79 -46.85 -19.22
C LEU A 7 -11.33 -45.50 -19.79
N LEU A 8 -10.91 -45.47 -21.07
CA LEU A 8 -10.51 -44.25 -21.78
C LEU A 8 -11.68 -43.26 -21.98
N ILE A 9 -12.89 -43.76 -22.23
CA ILE A 9 -14.10 -42.92 -22.34
C ILE A 9 -14.46 -42.29 -20.99
N VAL A 10 -14.38 -43.06 -19.90
CA VAL A 10 -14.66 -42.55 -18.54
C VAL A 10 -13.62 -41.50 -18.13
N VAL A 11 -12.34 -41.70 -18.45
CA VAL A 11 -11.28 -40.71 -18.20
C VAL A 11 -11.45 -39.47 -19.08
N GLY A 12 -11.89 -39.62 -20.33
CA GLY A 12 -12.17 -38.49 -21.24
C GLY A 12 -13.29 -37.58 -20.75
N LEU A 13 -14.38 -38.16 -20.22
CA LEU A 13 -15.54 -37.42 -19.70
C LEU A 13 -15.25 -36.58 -18.43
N LEU A 14 -14.15 -36.87 -17.71
CA LEU A 14 -13.74 -36.11 -16.52
C LEU A 14 -12.92 -34.85 -16.85
N THR A 15 -12.49 -34.65 -18.11
CA THR A 15 -11.59 -33.54 -18.48
C THR A 15 -12.29 -32.27 -18.97
N SER A 16 -13.60 -32.30 -19.22
CA SER A 16 -14.32 -31.22 -19.94
C SER A 16 -15.19 -30.30 -19.08
N CYS A 17 -15.20 -30.43 -17.74
CA CYS A 17 -15.94 -29.51 -16.88
C CYS A 17 -15.02 -28.42 -16.29
N VAL A 18 -14.79 -27.33 -17.04
CA VAL A 18 -14.39 -26.08 -16.40
C VAL A 18 -15.58 -25.61 -15.56
N SER A 19 -15.47 -25.75 -14.24
CA SER A 19 -16.52 -25.35 -13.30
C SER A 19 -16.95 -23.91 -13.53
N ARG A 20 -18.26 -23.65 -13.62
CA ARG A 20 -18.90 -22.30 -13.65
C ARG A 20 -18.32 -21.34 -12.60
N LYS A 21 -17.82 -21.87 -11.48
CA LYS A 21 -17.13 -21.14 -10.41
C LYS A 21 -15.85 -20.45 -10.89
N ASN A 22 -15.08 -21.05 -11.79
CA ASN A 22 -13.85 -20.47 -12.35
C ASN A 22 -14.13 -19.32 -13.33
N GLN A 23 -15.27 -19.31 -14.02
CA GLN A 23 -15.66 -18.21 -14.92
C GLN A 23 -16.06 -16.95 -14.16
N VAL A 24 -16.88 -17.07 -13.12
CA VAL A 24 -17.27 -15.93 -12.25
C VAL A 24 -16.04 -15.32 -11.56
N ILE A 25 -15.10 -16.17 -11.16
CA ILE A 25 -13.80 -15.77 -10.61
C ILE A 25 -13.00 -14.88 -11.59
N GLN A 26 -12.92 -15.26 -12.86
CA GLN A 26 -12.19 -14.46 -13.86
C GLN A 26 -12.87 -13.11 -14.10
N GLN A 27 -14.20 -13.06 -14.07
CA GLN A 27 -14.96 -11.83 -14.24
C GLN A 27 -14.78 -10.85 -13.05
N ASN A 28 -14.72 -11.34 -11.81
CA ASN A 28 -14.49 -10.48 -10.63
C ASN A 28 -13.06 -9.91 -10.59
N ILE A 29 -12.06 -10.65 -11.09
CA ILE A 29 -10.68 -10.16 -11.24
C ILE A 29 -10.62 -9.08 -12.35
N LEU A 30 -11.43 -9.22 -13.41
CA LEU A 30 -11.54 -8.23 -14.48
C LEU A 30 -12.17 -6.91 -13.99
N THR A 31 -13.19 -6.95 -13.13
CA THR A 31 -13.80 -5.74 -12.56
C THR A 31 -12.88 -4.96 -11.61
N LEU A 32 -11.79 -5.58 -11.15
CA LEU A 32 -10.76 -4.96 -10.31
C LEU A 32 -9.56 -4.43 -11.13
N LYS A 33 -9.57 -4.55 -12.47
CA LYS A 33 -8.43 -4.12 -13.32
C LYS A 33 -8.19 -2.62 -13.31
N ASP A 34 -9.25 -1.81 -13.29
CA ASP A 34 -9.12 -0.36 -13.14
C ASP A 34 -9.20 0.04 -11.67
N SER A 35 -8.23 0.84 -11.21
CA SER A 35 -8.27 1.46 -9.89
C SER A 35 -9.46 2.43 -9.84
N TYR A 36 -10.49 2.06 -9.10
CA TYR A 36 -11.60 2.94 -8.73
C TYR A 36 -11.23 3.89 -7.58
N CYS A 37 -10.02 3.77 -7.01
CA CYS A 37 -9.53 4.59 -5.92
C CYS A 37 -8.84 5.87 -6.39
N LYS A 38 -8.50 5.96 -7.69
CA LYS A 38 -7.87 7.15 -8.27
C LYS A 38 -8.81 8.36 -8.16
N ALA A 39 -8.23 9.53 -7.86
CA ALA A 39 -8.98 10.78 -7.93
C ALA A 39 -9.63 10.95 -9.33
N PRO A 40 -10.90 11.39 -9.41
CA PRO A 40 -11.61 11.53 -10.67
C PRO A 40 -11.00 12.60 -11.58
N PHE A 41 -10.25 13.54 -11.00
CA PHE A 41 -9.55 14.61 -11.71
C PHE A 41 -8.07 14.61 -11.35
N LYS A 42 -7.24 14.95 -12.33
CA LYS A 42 -5.83 15.27 -12.07
C LYS A 42 -5.79 16.57 -11.30
N TYR A 43 -5.07 16.57 -10.19
CA TYR A 43 -4.87 17.79 -9.45
C TYR A 43 -4.13 18.83 -10.30
N ASN A 44 -4.66 20.06 -10.32
CA ASN A 44 -4.10 21.18 -11.07
C ASN A 44 -3.16 21.98 -10.15
N TYR A 45 -1.93 21.48 -9.98
CA TYR A 45 -0.92 22.14 -9.17
C TYR A 45 0.00 23.00 -10.01
N SER A 46 0.39 24.15 -9.46
CA SER A 46 1.69 24.72 -9.84
C SER A 46 2.74 23.68 -9.43
N ASN A 47 3.45 23.10 -10.40
CA ASN A 47 4.45 22.04 -10.18
C ASN A 47 5.68 22.49 -9.35
N LYS A 48 5.60 23.63 -8.67
CA LYS A 48 6.68 24.17 -7.85
C LYS A 48 6.61 23.51 -6.47
N VAL A 49 7.46 22.50 -6.28
CA VAL A 49 7.73 21.96 -4.95
C VAL A 49 8.35 23.06 -4.08
N PRO A 50 7.93 23.19 -2.81
CA PRO A 50 8.58 24.09 -1.86
C PRO A 50 10.10 23.87 -1.78
N SER A 51 10.84 24.91 -1.42
CA SER A 51 12.30 24.83 -1.32
C SER A 51 12.74 23.90 -0.17
N TYR A 52 13.72 23.05 -0.44
CA TYR A 52 14.29 22.06 0.49
C TYR A 52 15.39 22.62 1.41
N ASN A 53 15.54 23.95 1.49
CA ASN A 53 16.56 24.62 2.30
C ASN A 53 16.01 25.00 3.69
N SER A 54 15.44 24.02 4.40
CA SER A 54 14.75 24.23 5.68
C SER A 54 15.58 25.03 6.69
N ASP A 55 16.87 24.74 6.85
CA ASP A 55 17.76 25.50 7.74
C ASP A 55 17.89 26.97 7.35
N SER A 56 17.95 27.28 6.06
CA SER A 56 18.02 28.67 5.57
C SER A 56 16.71 29.41 5.76
N ILE A 57 15.58 28.73 5.51
CA ILE A 57 14.24 29.28 5.76
C ILE A 57 14.08 29.61 7.25
N LEU A 58 14.42 28.67 8.13
CA LEU A 58 14.35 28.85 9.58
C LEU A 58 15.31 29.94 10.06
N ALA A 59 16.49 30.07 9.45
CA ALA A 59 17.44 31.12 9.80
C ALA A 59 17.00 32.51 9.34
N ALA A 60 16.25 32.62 8.24
CA ALA A 60 15.70 33.87 7.73
C ALA A 60 14.48 34.35 8.53
N ASN A 61 13.73 33.43 9.15
CA ASN A 61 12.49 33.70 9.88
C ASN A 61 12.65 33.45 11.39
N LYS A 62 13.79 33.87 11.97
CA LYS A 62 14.11 33.62 13.39
C LYS A 62 13.19 34.37 14.34
N ASP A 63 12.68 35.52 13.93
CA ASP A 63 11.71 36.35 14.63
C ASP A 63 10.38 35.63 14.85
N LEU A 64 10.00 34.69 13.96
CA LEU A 64 8.78 33.91 14.11
C LEU A 64 8.86 32.82 15.19
N LYS A 65 10.08 32.46 15.65
CA LYS A 65 10.29 31.34 16.60
C LYS A 65 9.72 31.58 18.00
N GLU A 66 9.39 32.83 18.34
CA GLU A 66 8.72 33.14 19.61
C GLU A 66 7.27 32.63 19.63
N MET A 67 6.64 32.52 18.46
CA MET A 67 5.22 32.16 18.32
C MET A 67 4.97 30.85 17.58
N PHE A 68 5.88 30.47 16.70
CA PHE A 68 5.73 29.32 15.81
C PHE A 68 6.84 28.30 16.04
N SER A 69 6.46 27.02 16.04
CA SER A 69 7.44 25.93 15.95
C SER A 69 8.19 25.96 14.61
N ASP A 70 9.37 25.32 14.55
CA ASP A 70 10.12 25.15 13.30
C ASP A 70 9.24 24.51 12.21
N GLN A 71 8.42 23.52 12.57
CA GLN A 71 7.49 22.87 11.63
C GLN A 71 6.39 23.84 11.16
N SER A 72 5.83 24.65 12.06
CA SER A 72 4.83 25.67 11.73
C SER A 72 5.39 26.68 10.72
N ILE A 73 6.63 27.17 10.92
CA ILE A 73 7.32 28.09 10.00
C ILE A 73 7.52 27.43 8.63
N LEU A 74 7.95 26.17 8.59
CA LEU A 74 8.16 25.44 7.34
C LEU A 74 6.85 25.16 6.59
N ILE A 75 5.73 24.91 7.29
CA ILE A 75 4.41 24.78 6.67
C ILE A 75 3.96 26.13 6.10
N LEU A 76 4.11 27.22 6.85
CA LEU A 76 3.79 28.57 6.36
C LEU A 76 4.60 28.91 5.10
N ASN A 77 5.89 28.60 5.08
CA ASN A 77 6.73 28.74 3.90
C ASN A 77 6.22 27.90 2.72
N ALA A 78 5.88 26.63 2.96
CA ALA A 78 5.40 25.73 1.92
C ALA A 78 4.04 26.14 1.32
N LEU A 79 3.23 26.84 2.10
CA LEU A 79 1.93 27.40 1.68
C LEU A 79 2.02 28.87 1.20
N ASP A 80 3.24 29.41 1.11
CA ASP A 80 3.50 30.79 0.68
C ASP A 80 2.74 31.81 1.54
N ASN A 81 2.81 31.64 2.87
CA ASN A 81 2.06 32.41 3.87
C ASN A 81 2.95 33.22 4.83
N LEU A 82 4.28 33.19 4.65
CA LEU A 82 5.20 33.89 5.54
C LEU A 82 4.98 35.40 5.48
N ASP A 83 4.80 35.97 4.28
CA ASP A 83 4.60 37.41 4.11
C ASP A 83 3.34 37.89 4.83
N GLU A 84 2.23 37.16 4.72
CA GLU A 84 1.00 37.47 5.44
C GLU A 84 1.17 37.41 6.95
N VAL A 85 1.97 36.47 7.47
CA VAL A 85 2.24 36.37 8.91
C VAL A 85 3.07 37.56 9.41
N HIS A 86 4.11 37.97 8.67
CA HIS A 86 4.87 39.18 9.03
C HIS A 86 3.99 40.44 8.97
N GLU A 87 3.12 40.55 7.96
CA GLU A 87 2.17 41.67 7.86
C GLU A 87 1.22 41.72 9.07
N ILE A 88 0.73 40.56 9.54
CA ILE A 88 -0.06 40.49 10.78
C ILE A 88 0.74 41.00 11.98
N MET A 89 2.00 40.58 12.14
CA MET A 89 2.83 40.99 13.27
C MET A 89 3.05 42.51 13.34
N GLU A 90 3.23 43.17 12.20
CA GLU A 90 3.35 44.63 12.15
C GLU A 90 2.00 45.31 12.44
N LEU A 91 0.91 44.83 11.84
CA LEU A 91 -0.41 45.42 12.03
C LEU A 91 -0.93 45.31 13.47
N LYS A 92 -0.53 44.28 14.23
CA LYS A 92 -0.91 44.14 15.64
C LYS A 92 -0.36 45.22 16.57
N LYS A 93 0.66 45.97 16.13
CA LYS A 93 1.19 47.12 16.88
C LYS A 93 0.23 48.31 16.81
N ASP A 94 -0.67 48.34 15.83
CA ASP A 94 -1.70 49.38 15.66
C ASP A 94 -3.07 48.87 16.13
N GLN A 95 -3.70 49.62 17.03
CA GLN A 95 -5.03 49.29 17.57
C GLN A 95 -6.19 49.83 16.73
N SER A 96 -5.92 50.47 15.58
CA SER A 96 -6.97 50.99 14.71
C SER A 96 -7.90 49.89 14.19
N LEU A 97 -9.18 50.24 13.97
CA LEU A 97 -10.16 49.33 13.40
C LEU A 97 -9.74 48.83 12.02
N ALA A 98 -9.06 49.67 11.23
CA ALA A 98 -8.56 49.29 9.90
C ALA A 98 -7.52 48.17 10.00
N SER A 99 -6.56 48.28 10.94
CA SER A 99 -5.53 47.26 11.17
C SER A 99 -6.14 45.95 11.69
N GLN A 100 -7.12 46.01 12.59
CA GLN A 100 -7.85 44.82 13.06
C GLN A 100 -8.59 44.10 11.92
N VAL A 101 -9.30 44.85 11.06
CA VAL A 101 -10.00 44.27 9.90
C VAL A 101 -9.00 43.62 8.94
N LYS A 102 -7.85 44.26 8.68
CA LYS A 102 -6.81 43.73 7.79
C LYS A 102 -6.19 42.45 8.36
N VAL A 103 -5.92 42.38 9.66
CA VAL A 103 -5.46 41.14 10.33
C VAL A 103 -6.46 40.00 10.12
N LEU A 104 -7.77 40.25 10.28
CA LEU A 104 -8.80 39.24 10.04
C LEU A 104 -8.82 38.77 8.57
N GLN A 105 -8.65 39.68 7.61
CA GLN A 105 -8.55 39.32 6.19
C GLN A 105 -7.35 38.41 5.89
N LEU A 106 -6.18 38.74 6.44
CA LEU A 106 -4.96 37.95 6.30
C LEU A 106 -5.12 36.57 6.95
N LYS A 107 -5.72 36.51 8.15
CA LYS A 107 -6.07 35.23 8.81
C LYS A 107 -6.95 34.36 7.92
N THR A 108 -8.00 34.93 7.33
CA THR A 108 -8.89 34.18 6.43
C THR A 108 -8.14 33.65 5.20
N LYS A 109 -7.22 34.45 4.63
CA LYS A 109 -6.39 34.02 3.49
C LYS A 109 -5.48 32.86 3.86
N ILE A 110 -4.78 32.94 5.01
CA ILE A 110 -3.92 31.86 5.52
C ILE A 110 -4.74 30.60 5.78
N ASN A 111 -5.86 30.73 6.50
CA ASN A 111 -6.74 29.61 6.81
C ASN A 111 -7.29 28.93 5.56
N SER A 112 -7.66 29.69 4.52
CA SER A 112 -8.12 29.12 3.25
C SER A 112 -7.07 28.22 2.60
N LYS A 113 -5.80 28.65 2.56
CA LYS A 113 -4.70 27.83 2.03
C LYS A 113 -4.45 26.59 2.89
N ILE A 114 -4.52 26.71 4.22
CA ILE A 114 -4.37 25.56 5.14
C ILE A 114 -5.52 24.55 4.93
N THR A 115 -6.77 25.01 4.80
CA THR A 115 -7.93 24.14 4.55
C THR A 115 -7.80 23.37 3.25
N ILE A 116 -7.29 24.01 2.18
CA ILE A 116 -7.02 23.32 0.91
C ILE A 116 -5.97 22.22 1.11
N ALA A 117 -4.85 22.55 1.76
CA ALA A 117 -3.79 21.58 2.06
C ALA A 117 -4.27 20.40 2.93
N LEU A 118 -5.14 20.64 3.93
CA LEU A 118 -5.76 19.60 4.73
C LEU A 118 -6.66 18.69 3.87
N THR A 119 -7.48 19.28 3.00
CA THR A 119 -8.36 18.53 2.09
C THR A 119 -7.56 17.64 1.15
N GLU A 120 -6.42 18.14 0.64
CA GLU A 120 -5.49 17.36 -0.16
C GLU A 120 -4.86 16.22 0.62
N LEU A 121 -4.49 16.47 1.88
CA LEU A 121 -3.91 15.46 2.75
C LEU A 121 -4.89 14.33 3.02
N ASP A 122 -6.14 14.67 3.34
CA ASP A 122 -7.21 13.71 3.56
C ASP A 122 -7.53 12.92 2.28
N ALA A 123 -7.48 13.56 1.11
CA ALA A 123 -7.66 12.89 -0.18
C ALA A 123 -6.54 11.86 -0.45
N VAL A 124 -5.27 12.23 -0.20
CA VAL A 124 -4.15 11.29 -0.33
C VAL A 124 -4.25 10.14 0.67
N ALA A 125 -4.63 10.41 1.92
CA ALA A 125 -4.83 9.37 2.93
C ALA A 125 -5.98 8.41 2.54
N ALA A 126 -7.07 8.93 1.97
CA ALA A 126 -8.18 8.14 1.45
C ALA A 126 -7.78 7.30 0.23
N GLU A 127 -6.93 7.83 -0.66
CA GLU A 127 -6.40 7.06 -1.80
C GLU A 127 -5.55 5.87 -1.31
N PHE A 128 -4.69 6.08 -0.30
CA PHE A 128 -3.94 4.98 0.32
C PHE A 128 -4.84 3.93 0.97
N ASP A 129 -5.87 4.35 1.72
CA ASP A 129 -6.82 3.45 2.38
C ASP A 129 -7.57 2.59 1.37
N CYS A 130 -8.12 3.24 0.33
CA CYS A 130 -8.88 2.57 -0.73
C CYS A 130 -8.00 1.57 -1.50
N GLU A 131 -6.78 1.98 -1.90
CA GLU A 131 -5.86 1.06 -2.59
C GLU A 131 -5.38 -0.07 -1.66
N GLY A 132 -5.17 0.22 -0.37
CA GLY A 132 -4.82 -0.78 0.63
C GLY A 132 -5.89 -1.86 0.75
N GLU A 133 -7.15 -1.46 0.89
CA GLU A 133 -8.30 -2.36 0.98
C GLU A 133 -8.51 -3.12 -0.33
N ARG A 134 -8.43 -2.45 -1.49
CA ARG A 134 -8.53 -3.09 -2.82
C ARG A 134 -7.48 -4.19 -2.98
N VAL A 135 -6.23 -3.92 -2.60
CA VAL A 135 -5.14 -4.89 -2.68
C VAL A 135 -5.34 -6.03 -1.68
N ALA A 136 -5.76 -5.73 -0.44
CA ALA A 136 -6.02 -6.72 0.60
C ALA A 136 -7.14 -7.70 0.22
N GLN A 137 -8.21 -7.22 -0.41
CA GLN A 137 -9.28 -8.09 -0.93
C GLN A 137 -8.76 -9.09 -1.96
N ILE A 138 -7.87 -8.65 -2.86
CA ILE A 138 -7.25 -9.54 -3.84
C ILE A 138 -6.28 -10.50 -3.17
N GLY A 139 -5.50 -10.05 -2.17
CA GLY A 139 -4.63 -10.92 -1.36
C GLY A 139 -5.42 -12.05 -0.70
N ASN A 140 -6.47 -11.71 0.04
CA ASN A 140 -7.38 -12.66 0.68
C ASN A 140 -8.04 -13.61 -0.33
N TYR A 141 -8.37 -13.11 -1.51
CA TYR A 141 -8.89 -13.93 -2.59
C TYR A 141 -7.86 -14.97 -3.08
N VAL A 142 -6.60 -14.58 -3.27
CA VAL A 142 -5.51 -15.50 -3.65
C VAL A 142 -5.24 -16.53 -2.55
N ASP A 143 -5.31 -16.12 -1.28
CA ASP A 143 -5.19 -17.05 -0.15
C ASP A 143 -6.28 -18.10 -0.15
N ASN A 144 -7.53 -17.71 -0.36
CA ASN A 144 -8.64 -18.65 -0.46
C ASN A 144 -8.44 -19.67 -1.59
N LEU A 145 -7.87 -19.23 -2.73
CA LEU A 145 -7.51 -20.15 -3.81
C LEU A 145 -6.38 -21.12 -3.41
N ASN A 146 -5.36 -20.62 -2.70
CA ASN A 146 -4.23 -21.43 -2.24
C ASN A 146 -4.69 -22.44 -1.18
N ALA A 147 -5.47 -22.01 -0.19
CA ALA A 147 -6.04 -22.84 0.86
C ALA A 147 -6.94 -23.94 0.29
N SER A 148 -7.83 -23.59 -0.66
CA SER A 148 -8.69 -24.59 -1.32
C SER A 148 -7.87 -25.65 -2.06
N ARG A 149 -6.78 -25.26 -2.73
CA ARG A 149 -5.88 -26.21 -3.39
C ARG A 149 -5.16 -27.10 -2.37
N ASN A 150 -4.60 -26.51 -1.32
CA ASN A 150 -3.86 -27.25 -0.29
C ASN A 150 -4.78 -28.24 0.43
N ASN A 151 -6.02 -27.85 0.78
CA ASN A 151 -7.00 -28.75 1.38
C ASN A 151 -7.34 -29.95 0.49
N LYS A 152 -7.43 -29.75 -0.84
CA LYS A 152 -7.62 -30.86 -1.79
C LYS A 152 -6.42 -31.81 -1.81
N LEU A 153 -5.20 -31.28 -1.79
CA LEU A 153 -3.98 -32.11 -1.74
C LEU A 153 -3.90 -32.92 -0.44
N ILE A 154 -4.24 -32.32 0.70
CA ILE A 154 -4.35 -33.02 1.99
C ILE A 154 -5.40 -34.13 1.90
N LEU A 155 -6.58 -33.85 1.35
CA LEU A 155 -7.63 -34.86 1.17
C LEU A 155 -7.16 -36.00 0.25
N TYR A 156 -6.50 -35.70 -0.87
CA TYR A 156 -5.95 -36.73 -1.76
C TYR A 156 -4.87 -37.56 -1.08
N SER A 157 -4.03 -36.95 -0.25
CA SER A 157 -3.04 -37.67 0.57
C SER A 157 -3.74 -38.67 1.51
N ILE A 158 -4.77 -38.23 2.24
CA ILE A 158 -5.50 -39.06 3.20
C ILE A 158 -6.23 -40.20 2.49
N VAL A 159 -6.98 -39.90 1.42
CA VAL A 159 -7.76 -40.90 0.68
C VAL A 159 -6.85 -41.90 -0.02
N THR A 160 -5.74 -41.46 -0.62
CA THR A 160 -4.80 -42.36 -1.30
C THR A 160 -4.13 -43.29 -0.29
N GLY A 161 -3.71 -42.78 0.87
CA GLY A 161 -3.17 -43.61 1.95
C GLY A 161 -4.19 -44.63 2.46
N ALA A 162 -5.42 -44.19 2.75
CA ALA A 162 -6.48 -45.09 3.23
C ALA A 162 -6.86 -46.17 2.20
N ALA A 163 -7.01 -45.80 0.93
CA ALA A 163 -7.37 -46.72 -0.14
C ALA A 163 -6.26 -47.75 -0.40
N ALA A 164 -4.99 -47.33 -0.34
CA ALA A 164 -3.85 -48.23 -0.49
C ALA A 164 -3.79 -49.26 0.63
N SER A 165 -3.91 -48.85 1.89
CA SER A 165 -3.91 -49.77 3.04
C SER A 165 -5.05 -50.81 2.98
N ILE A 166 -6.25 -50.39 2.54
CA ILE A 166 -7.38 -51.31 2.37
C ILE A 166 -7.13 -52.28 1.21
N ALA A 167 -6.63 -51.78 0.07
CA ALA A 167 -6.38 -52.61 -1.10
C ALA A 167 -5.22 -53.60 -0.88
N GLY A 168 -4.13 -53.20 -0.23
CA GLY A 168 -3.02 -54.07 0.13
C GLY A 168 -3.44 -55.22 1.05
N GLY A 169 -4.36 -54.96 2.00
CA GLY A 169 -4.89 -55.97 2.92
C GLY A 169 -5.86 -56.99 2.29
N ILE A 170 -6.46 -56.68 1.13
CA ILE A 170 -7.41 -57.58 0.43
C ILE A 170 -6.71 -58.43 -0.64
N VAL A 171 -5.59 -57.95 -1.20
CA VAL A 171 -4.84 -58.65 -2.24
C VAL A 171 -4.02 -59.79 -1.64
N SER A 172 -4.31 -61.01 -2.06
CA SER A 172 -3.67 -62.24 -1.56
C SER A 172 -2.28 -62.50 -2.16
N ASP A 173 -1.96 -61.83 -3.27
CA ASP A 173 -0.64 -61.90 -3.90
C ASP A 173 0.33 -60.93 -3.21
N GLN A 174 1.40 -61.49 -2.65
CA GLN A 174 2.36 -60.75 -1.83
C GLN A 174 3.17 -59.73 -2.63
N GLY A 175 3.40 -59.96 -3.93
CA GLY A 175 4.08 -59.01 -4.80
C GLY A 175 3.21 -57.79 -5.14
N TRP A 176 1.94 -58.03 -5.46
CA TRP A 176 0.97 -56.97 -5.75
C TRP A 176 0.54 -56.19 -4.51
N SER A 177 0.38 -56.84 -3.35
CA SER A 177 0.07 -56.19 -2.07
C SER A 177 1.18 -55.20 -1.68
N ASN A 178 2.45 -55.64 -1.69
CA ASN A 178 3.61 -54.78 -1.42
C ASN A 178 3.73 -53.61 -2.41
N ALA A 179 3.44 -53.84 -3.70
CA ALA A 179 3.49 -52.78 -4.70
C ALA A 179 2.40 -51.71 -4.49
N ILE A 180 1.20 -52.11 -4.06
CA ILE A 180 0.08 -51.19 -3.77
C ILE A 180 0.39 -50.35 -2.51
N ASP A 181 0.92 -50.98 -1.47
CA ASP A 181 1.26 -50.29 -0.22
C ASP A 181 2.40 -49.27 -0.42
N ILE A 182 3.47 -49.67 -1.13
CA ILE A 182 4.58 -48.77 -1.47
C ILE A 182 4.10 -47.65 -2.39
N GLY A 183 3.33 -47.97 -3.43
CA GLY A 183 2.84 -46.98 -4.39
C GLY A 183 1.89 -45.96 -3.75
N GLY A 184 0.95 -46.43 -2.94
CA GLY A 184 0.01 -45.58 -2.20
C GLY A 184 0.68 -44.73 -1.13
N GLY A 185 1.65 -45.29 -0.40
CA GLY A 185 2.45 -44.56 0.58
C GLY A 185 3.27 -43.44 -0.07
N VAL A 186 3.95 -43.72 -1.19
CA VAL A 186 4.73 -42.73 -1.95
C VAL A 186 3.84 -41.64 -2.54
N LEU A 187 2.69 -41.99 -3.13
CA LEU A 187 1.76 -41.01 -3.70
C LEU A 187 1.11 -40.14 -2.61
N GLY A 188 0.69 -40.74 -1.50
CA GLY A 188 0.17 -40.02 -0.34
C GLY A 188 1.22 -39.04 0.22
N ALA A 189 2.44 -39.51 0.48
CA ALA A 189 3.54 -38.66 0.93
C ALA A 189 3.86 -37.55 -0.08
N GLY A 190 3.81 -37.83 -1.38
CA GLY A 190 4.01 -36.85 -2.44
C GLY A 190 2.97 -35.72 -2.40
N PHE A 191 1.69 -36.04 -2.22
CA PHE A 191 0.64 -35.03 -2.06
C PHE A 191 0.81 -34.22 -0.77
N GLY A 192 1.19 -34.86 0.34
CA GLY A 192 1.51 -34.18 1.60
C GLY A 192 2.68 -33.22 1.45
N LEU A 193 3.80 -33.67 0.88
CA LEU A 193 4.99 -32.84 0.65
C LEU A 193 4.71 -31.66 -0.29
N ALA A 194 3.83 -31.82 -1.28
CA ALA A 194 3.41 -30.73 -2.16
C ALA A 194 2.69 -29.58 -1.43
N THR A 195 2.25 -29.78 -0.17
CA THR A 195 1.65 -28.74 0.67
C THR A 195 2.67 -27.94 1.48
N LEU A 196 3.90 -28.43 1.64
CA LEU A 196 4.92 -27.81 2.49
C LEU A 196 5.65 -26.64 1.82
N ASN A 197 5.81 -26.67 0.50
CA ASN A 197 6.36 -25.54 -0.26
C ASN A 197 5.46 -25.19 -1.47
N PRO A 198 4.24 -24.71 -1.20
CA PRO A 198 3.33 -24.36 -2.24
C PRO A 198 3.88 -23.13 -2.96
N LYS A 199 4.30 -23.28 -4.23
CA LYS A 199 4.68 -22.13 -5.07
C LYS A 199 3.57 -21.07 -5.22
N GLY A 200 2.38 -21.20 -4.60
CA GLY A 200 1.26 -20.24 -4.63
C GLY A 200 0.68 -19.97 -6.02
N LYS A 201 -0.60 -19.62 -6.11
CA LYS A 201 -1.17 -19.07 -7.34
C LYS A 201 -0.66 -17.65 -7.56
N LYS A 202 -0.54 -17.27 -8.84
CA LYS A 202 -0.29 -15.90 -9.28
C LYS A 202 -1.57 -15.32 -9.86
N VAL A 203 -1.80 -14.04 -9.63
CA VAL A 203 -2.88 -13.26 -10.25
C VAL A 203 -2.32 -12.02 -10.91
N GLU A 204 -2.91 -11.62 -12.04
CA GLU A 204 -2.57 -10.35 -12.67
C GLU A 204 -3.22 -9.21 -11.88
N PHE A 205 -2.43 -8.21 -11.47
CA PHE A 205 -2.89 -7.01 -10.79
C PHE A 205 -2.24 -5.77 -11.41
N ILE A 206 -3.06 -4.79 -11.78
CA ILE A 206 -2.65 -3.62 -12.57
C ILE A 206 -2.88 -2.34 -11.74
N HIS A 207 -1.88 -1.45 -11.73
CA HIS A 207 -1.91 -0.17 -11.00
C HIS A 207 -0.91 0.83 -11.63
N GLN A 208 -1.22 1.34 -12.84
CA GLN A 208 -0.34 2.31 -13.52
C GLN A 208 -0.02 3.55 -12.67
N ARG A 209 -1.03 4.03 -11.91
CA ARG A 209 -0.84 5.05 -10.87
C ARG A 209 -0.35 4.36 -9.61
N ASN A 210 0.97 4.28 -9.45
CA ASN A 210 1.59 3.63 -8.30
C ASN A 210 2.19 4.63 -7.32
N LEU A 211 1.44 4.95 -6.26
CA LEU A 211 1.89 5.84 -5.19
C LEU A 211 3.19 5.35 -4.50
N LEU A 212 3.33 4.03 -4.31
CA LEU A 212 4.49 3.44 -3.65
C LEU A 212 5.77 3.57 -4.47
N ARG A 213 5.66 3.66 -5.80
CA ARG A 213 6.83 3.80 -6.69
C ARG A 213 7.57 5.10 -6.42
N ASP A 214 6.85 6.22 -6.37
CA ASP A 214 7.45 7.53 -6.18
C ASP A 214 8.11 7.62 -4.78
N ILE A 215 7.46 7.03 -3.77
CA ILE A 215 8.00 6.91 -2.41
C ILE A 215 9.30 6.08 -2.41
N TRP A 216 9.29 4.89 -3.03
CA TRP A 216 10.46 4.01 -3.08
C TRP A 216 11.63 4.67 -3.82
N LYS A 217 11.37 5.31 -4.96
CA LYS A 217 12.39 6.03 -5.72
C LYS A 217 12.85 7.31 -5.02
N GLY A 218 12.04 7.84 -4.10
CA GLY A 218 12.29 9.12 -3.42
C GLY A 218 12.24 10.30 -4.38
N LYS A 219 11.46 10.18 -5.46
CA LYS A 219 11.32 11.21 -6.50
C LYS A 219 9.86 11.28 -6.91
N LEU A 220 9.35 12.51 -7.04
CA LEU A 220 8.05 12.77 -7.61
C LEU A 220 8.14 12.67 -9.14
N GLU A 221 8.18 11.45 -9.67
CA GLU A 221 8.27 11.19 -11.12
C GLU A 221 6.92 11.37 -11.82
N SER A 222 5.82 11.17 -11.08
CA SER A 222 4.45 11.28 -11.57
C SER A 222 3.69 12.34 -10.78
N PRO A 223 2.60 12.93 -11.31
CA PRO A 223 1.70 13.80 -10.55
C PRO A 223 0.84 13.00 -9.56
N ASN A 224 1.51 12.16 -8.76
CA ASN A 224 0.90 11.28 -7.77
C ASN A 224 0.58 12.02 -6.48
N PHE A 225 1.41 12.99 -6.11
CA PHE A 225 1.26 13.73 -4.88
C PHE A 225 1.15 15.23 -5.13
N PRO A 226 0.35 15.92 -4.32
CA PRO A 226 0.41 17.37 -4.19
C PRO A 226 1.80 17.83 -3.73
N PRO A 227 2.35 18.93 -4.29
CA PRO A 227 3.69 19.40 -3.95
C PRO A 227 3.89 19.65 -2.45
N PHE A 228 2.86 20.19 -1.77
CA PHE A 228 2.87 20.41 -0.33
C PHE A 228 3.06 19.09 0.44
N ILE A 229 2.26 18.08 0.13
CA ILE A 229 2.33 16.77 0.80
C ILE A 229 3.67 16.09 0.50
N TRP A 230 4.14 16.15 -0.75
CA TRP A 230 5.43 15.59 -1.12
C TRP A 230 6.57 16.25 -0.34
N TYR A 231 6.53 17.58 -0.15
CA TYR A 231 7.47 18.30 0.70
C TYR A 231 7.42 17.81 2.14
N MET A 232 6.22 17.66 2.73
CA MET A 232 6.06 17.14 4.10
C MET A 232 6.65 15.72 4.26
N TYR A 233 6.55 14.87 3.24
CA TYR A 233 7.13 13.53 3.24
C TYR A 233 8.66 13.49 3.16
N THR A 234 9.25 14.46 2.47
CA THR A 234 10.66 14.44 2.06
C THR A 234 11.56 15.33 2.91
N GLU A 235 11.01 16.36 3.54
CA GLU A 235 11.73 17.21 4.49
C GLU A 235 11.89 16.49 5.84
N LYS A 236 13.12 16.51 6.37
CA LYS A 236 13.49 15.77 7.59
C LYS A 236 12.86 16.37 8.84
N LYS A 237 12.63 17.68 8.86
CA LYS A 237 12.04 18.41 9.98
C LYS A 237 10.61 17.99 10.33
N PHE A 238 9.91 17.27 9.43
CA PHE A 238 8.58 16.70 9.71
C PHE A 238 8.61 15.27 10.25
N SER A 239 9.80 14.72 10.47
CA SER A 239 9.99 13.39 11.04
C SER A 239 10.33 13.49 12.53
N ASN A 240 9.76 12.59 13.34
CA ASN A 240 9.91 12.58 14.80
C ASN A 240 11.37 12.53 15.31
N ARG A 241 12.32 12.06 14.49
CA ARG A 241 13.74 11.94 14.87
C ARG A 241 14.63 12.94 14.14
N GLU A 242 14.12 13.71 13.19
CA GLU A 242 14.85 14.68 12.34
C GLU A 242 16.09 14.15 11.55
N GLU A 243 16.53 12.91 11.76
CA GLU A 243 17.67 12.30 11.06
C GLU A 243 17.34 11.92 9.61
N ARG A 244 16.10 11.45 9.40
CA ARG A 244 15.55 10.96 8.13
C ARG A 244 14.15 11.47 7.92
N SER A 245 13.79 11.72 6.67
CA SER A 245 12.43 12.09 6.29
C SER A 245 11.44 10.96 6.52
N ILE A 246 10.14 11.26 6.46
CA ILE A 246 9.07 10.27 6.61
C ILE A 246 9.28 9.13 5.60
N ILE A 247 9.52 9.46 4.32
CA ILE A 247 9.74 8.43 3.30
C ILE A 247 11.05 7.67 3.49
N GLY A 248 12.08 8.33 4.04
CA GLY A 248 13.34 7.66 4.39
C GLY A 248 13.11 6.56 5.42
N ASN A 249 12.36 6.86 6.48
CA ASN A 249 11.99 5.89 7.51
C ASN A 249 11.08 4.79 6.96
N MET A 250 10.13 5.10 6.08
CA MET A 250 9.27 4.09 5.46
C MET A 250 10.08 3.13 4.59
N LYS A 251 11.02 3.63 3.78
CA LYS A 251 11.85 2.77 2.92
C LYS A 251 12.70 1.79 3.72
N GLU A 252 13.33 2.24 4.80
CA GLU A 252 14.10 1.38 5.69
C GLU A 252 13.22 0.34 6.37
N ARG A 253 12.05 0.75 6.86
CA ARG A 253 11.06 -0.16 7.42
C ARG A 253 10.63 -1.23 6.41
N TRP A 254 10.36 -0.83 5.17
CA TRP A 254 9.94 -1.76 4.13
C TRP A 254 11.04 -2.73 3.72
N LEU A 255 12.25 -2.22 3.59
CA LEU A 255 13.41 -3.03 3.32
C LEU A 255 13.59 -4.11 4.39
N HIS A 256 13.49 -3.74 5.67
CA HIS A 256 13.65 -4.68 6.78
C HIS A 256 12.48 -5.68 6.90
N TYR A 257 11.23 -5.21 6.92
CA TYR A 257 10.09 -6.06 7.27
C TYR A 257 9.37 -6.71 6.08
N GLN A 258 9.50 -6.18 4.87
CA GLN A 258 8.83 -6.74 3.67
C GLN A 258 9.81 -7.41 2.70
N PHE A 259 11.11 -7.14 2.83
CA PHE A 259 12.14 -7.65 1.93
C PHE A 259 13.34 -8.28 2.65
N ASP A 260 13.27 -8.50 3.97
CA ASP A 260 14.32 -9.16 4.76
C ASP A 260 15.72 -8.54 4.55
N ASP A 261 15.76 -7.21 4.49
CA ASP A 261 16.95 -6.41 4.18
C ASP A 261 17.57 -6.62 2.78
N ASP A 262 16.91 -7.37 1.89
CA ASP A 262 17.33 -7.58 0.50
C ASP A 262 16.90 -6.40 -0.40
N ARG A 263 17.85 -5.50 -0.64
CA ARG A 263 17.63 -4.34 -1.51
C ARG A 263 17.41 -4.72 -2.97
N THR A 264 18.03 -5.79 -3.45
CA THR A 264 17.91 -6.22 -4.84
C THR A 264 16.51 -6.76 -5.10
N ALA A 265 15.99 -7.57 -4.16
CA ALA A 265 14.61 -8.05 -4.21
C ALA A 265 13.60 -6.89 -4.17
N ALA A 266 13.83 -5.89 -3.32
CA ALA A 266 12.99 -4.70 -3.24
C ALA A 266 12.99 -3.90 -4.56
N ASP A 267 14.16 -3.62 -5.13
CA ASP A 267 14.29 -2.82 -6.36
C ASP A 267 13.69 -3.54 -7.60
N GLN A 268 13.65 -4.88 -7.59
CA GLN A 268 13.03 -5.70 -8.64
C GLN A 268 11.55 -6.04 -8.37
N SER A 269 11.01 -5.62 -7.23
CA SER A 269 9.67 -5.99 -6.81
C SER A 269 8.60 -5.41 -7.73
N VAL A 270 7.63 -6.26 -8.08
CA VAL A 270 6.44 -5.86 -8.84
C VAL A 270 5.65 -4.76 -8.09
N ILE A 271 5.75 -4.68 -6.75
CA ILE A 271 5.09 -3.68 -5.90
C ILE A 271 5.37 -2.24 -6.36
N PHE A 272 6.56 -1.95 -6.89
CA PHE A 272 6.97 -0.61 -7.34
C PHE A 272 6.86 -0.40 -8.87
N SER A 273 6.31 -1.37 -9.60
CA SER A 273 6.10 -1.32 -11.06
C SER A 273 4.71 -0.77 -11.44
N ASP A 274 4.30 -0.85 -12.71
CA ASP A 274 2.94 -0.50 -13.17
C ASP A 274 1.90 -1.62 -12.94
N GLY A 275 2.33 -2.75 -12.39
CA GLY A 275 1.52 -3.96 -12.26
C GLY A 275 2.22 -5.18 -12.85
N GLY A 276 1.58 -6.33 -12.70
CA GLY A 276 2.12 -7.60 -13.18
C GLY A 276 1.48 -8.78 -12.47
N TYR A 277 2.24 -9.89 -12.37
CA TYR A 277 1.77 -11.08 -11.68
C TYR A 277 2.19 -11.08 -10.22
N TYR A 278 1.20 -11.05 -9.34
CA TYR A 278 1.35 -11.03 -7.90
C TYR A 278 1.06 -12.38 -7.27
N ARG A 279 1.78 -12.68 -6.19
CA ARG A 279 1.43 -13.70 -5.20
C ARG A 279 0.66 -13.07 -4.04
N ALA A 280 0.13 -13.91 -3.14
CA ALA A 280 -0.54 -13.44 -1.93
C ALA A 280 0.38 -12.54 -1.09
N ASP A 281 1.62 -12.98 -0.85
CA ASP A 281 2.59 -12.22 -0.05
C ASP A 281 2.92 -10.85 -0.67
N ASP A 282 3.06 -10.77 -2.00
CA ASP A 282 3.28 -9.50 -2.70
C ASP A 282 2.12 -8.52 -2.48
N LEU A 283 0.87 -9.03 -2.48
CA LEU A 283 -0.34 -8.23 -2.26
C LEU A 283 -0.43 -7.78 -0.81
N HIS A 284 -0.20 -8.69 0.15
CA HIS A 284 -0.21 -8.35 1.57
C HIS A 284 0.89 -7.35 1.93
N ASN A 285 2.09 -7.52 1.39
CA ASN A 285 3.18 -6.56 1.53
C ASN A 285 2.79 -5.19 0.97
N ARG A 286 2.22 -5.14 -0.24
CA ARG A 286 1.73 -3.89 -0.84
C ARG A 286 0.63 -3.24 0.01
N ALA A 287 -0.36 -4.00 0.48
CA ALA A 287 -1.43 -3.48 1.34
C ALA A 287 -0.88 -2.92 2.65
N ALA A 288 0.07 -3.62 3.27
CA ALA A 288 0.75 -3.16 4.48
C ALA A 288 1.51 -1.85 4.23
N MET A 289 2.25 -1.72 3.13
CA MET A 289 2.95 -0.48 2.77
C MET A 289 1.98 0.70 2.55
N LEU A 290 0.84 0.46 1.88
CA LEU A 290 -0.19 1.47 1.68
C LEU A 290 -0.80 1.93 3.02
N ASN A 291 -1.13 1.00 3.92
CA ASN A 291 -1.66 1.31 5.25
C ASN A 291 -0.65 2.06 6.14
N GLN A 292 0.64 1.75 6.00
CA GLN A 292 1.69 2.51 6.68
C GLN A 292 1.77 3.94 6.16
N MET A 293 1.67 4.15 4.84
CA MET A 293 1.64 5.49 4.26
C MET A 293 0.38 6.26 4.66
N GLN A 294 -0.79 5.63 4.66
CA GLN A 294 -2.02 6.22 5.19
C GLN A 294 -1.82 6.73 6.61
N SER A 295 -1.23 5.90 7.48
CA SER A 295 -0.96 6.25 8.87
C SER A 295 0.00 7.45 8.97
N ALA A 296 1.11 7.42 8.23
CA ALA A 296 2.07 8.52 8.18
C ALA A 296 1.46 9.83 7.64
N THR A 297 0.57 9.73 6.64
CA THR A 297 -0.16 10.87 6.07
C THR A 297 -1.08 11.48 7.12
N ARG A 298 -1.82 10.67 7.87
CA ARG A 298 -2.67 11.16 8.97
C ARG A 298 -1.87 11.79 10.11
N THR A 299 -0.63 11.37 10.34
CA THR A 299 0.23 12.01 11.34
C THR A 299 0.59 13.45 10.95
N ILE A 300 0.69 13.76 9.65
CA ILE A 300 0.95 15.14 9.19
C ILE A 300 -0.16 16.11 9.64
N ASN A 301 -1.41 15.65 9.81
CA ASN A 301 -2.49 16.48 10.37
C ASN A 301 -2.15 17.04 11.75
N GLN A 302 -1.35 16.34 12.55
CA GLN A 302 -0.94 16.84 13.87
C GLN A 302 -0.08 18.10 13.74
N ASN A 303 0.85 18.14 12.79
CA ASN A 303 1.70 19.31 12.54
C ASN A 303 0.87 20.52 12.07
N ILE A 304 -0.15 20.29 11.24
CA ILE A 304 -1.05 21.35 10.78
C ILE A 304 -1.94 21.86 11.93
N ASN A 305 -2.40 20.96 12.81
CA ASN A 305 -3.16 21.37 13.99
C ASN A 305 -2.33 22.26 14.93
N TYR A 306 -1.04 21.97 15.12
CA TYR A 306 -0.16 22.86 15.88
C TYR A 306 -0.03 24.24 15.23
N LEU A 307 0.12 24.31 13.91
CA LEU A 307 0.12 25.58 13.20
C LEU A 307 -1.17 26.38 13.41
N LEU A 308 -2.35 25.73 13.35
CA LEU A 308 -3.63 26.41 13.58
C LEU A 308 -3.71 26.99 15.00
N LEU A 309 -3.21 26.26 16.00
CA LEU A 309 -3.14 26.76 17.39
C LEU A 309 -2.17 27.93 17.54
N ASP A 310 -1.03 27.89 16.87
CA ASP A 310 -0.06 29.00 16.87
C ASP A 310 -0.65 30.26 16.18
N LEU A 311 -1.37 30.07 15.07
CA LEU A 311 -2.07 31.16 14.35
C LEU A 311 -3.20 31.79 15.18
N ASP A 312 -3.93 30.99 15.96
CA ASP A 312 -4.96 31.53 16.84
C ASP A 312 -4.37 32.40 17.95
N LYS A 313 -3.23 32.00 18.54
CA LYS A 313 -2.49 32.84 19.49
C LYS A 313 -1.96 34.11 18.84
N LEU A 314 -1.51 34.03 17.59
CA LEU A 314 -1.02 35.21 16.86
C LEU A 314 -2.11 36.26 16.72
N VAL A 315 -3.39 35.89 16.58
CA VAL A 315 -4.47 36.87 16.30
C VAL A 315 -5.16 37.39 17.57
N LEU A 316 -5.02 36.71 18.71
CA LEU A 316 -5.44 37.20 20.03
C LEU A 316 -4.54 38.32 20.55
#